data_AF-A0A7W6FVV4-F1
#
_entry.id   AF-A0A7W6FVV4-F1
#
_cell.length_a   1.000
_cell.length_b   1.000
_cell.length_c   1.000
_cell.angle_alpha   90.00
_cell.angle_beta   90.00
_cell.angle_gamma   90.00
#
_symmetry.space_group_name_H-M   'P 1'
#
loop_
_entity.id
_entity.type
_entity.pdbx_description
1 polymer ?
#
loop_
_entity_poly.entity_id
_entity_poly.type
_entity_poly.pdbx_seq_one_letter_code
_entity_poly.pdbx_strand_id
1 'polypeptide(L)'
;MTFNLRDDAIGRWRIVEGHGSCSLVLQEGERSLSQVDCQHRLGHLADIDVELPFMCFVGLSEREEMVVFGIINGKAKGLSNSLLDFHDAQLCADLATEKPELLVALHLKNEPSSPWYNRLDLGGVRVSGLDRCASLRTMQKASRILVRRLKPRSAEEVARLSREFWIAVATVMPEAFSKPRRSLVTKGVGVYALTEIAADIVAEGGVDARMDARSFAVALAEFAADLDWTNSGPLAGLGGEGGAKKAAEILRSSRRRPALRLVHG
;
A
#
# COMPACT_ATOMS: atom_id res chain seq x y z
N MET A 1 -16.58 20.32 -1.64
CA MET A 1 -16.80 21.11 -0.39
C MET A 1 -18.28 21.10 -0.09
N THR A 2 -18.69 21.20 1.18
CA THR A 2 -20.11 21.11 1.54
C THR A 2 -20.52 22.29 2.41
N PHE A 3 -21.55 23.00 1.99
CA PHE A 3 -22.12 24.16 2.69
C PHE A 3 -23.61 23.95 3.01
N ASN A 4 -24.11 24.72 3.96
CA ASN A 4 -25.52 24.94 4.21
C ASN A 4 -25.81 26.43 4.00
N LEU A 5 -26.64 26.73 3.01
CA LEU A 5 -27.18 28.06 2.77
C LEU A 5 -28.30 28.29 3.77
N ARG A 6 -28.07 29.15 4.76
CA ARG A 6 -29.03 29.41 5.83
C ARG A 6 -30.31 30.01 5.24
N ASP A 7 -31.44 29.54 5.75
CA ASP A 7 -32.73 30.03 5.33
C ASP A 7 -32.82 31.55 5.60
N ASP A 8 -33.43 32.24 4.68
CA ASP A 8 -33.28 33.67 4.58
C ASP A 8 -34.62 34.37 4.35
N ALA A 9 -35.21 34.78 5.47
CA ALA A 9 -36.39 35.63 5.48
C ALA A 9 -36.11 37.07 4.99
N ILE A 10 -34.85 37.44 4.72
CA ILE A 10 -34.40 38.85 4.56
C ILE A 10 -33.83 39.14 3.15
N GLY A 11 -33.67 38.16 2.27
CA GLY A 11 -33.24 38.38 0.87
C GLY A 11 -31.74 38.64 0.65
N ARG A 12 -30.90 38.23 1.60
CA ARG A 12 -29.43 38.14 1.61
C ARG A 12 -28.83 37.20 0.57
N TRP A 13 -29.60 36.33 -0.05
CA TRP A 13 -29.17 35.55 -1.22
C TRP A 13 -30.30 35.30 -2.20
N ARG A 14 -29.94 35.01 -3.46
CA ARG A 14 -30.89 34.58 -4.49
C ARG A 14 -30.28 33.60 -5.46
N ILE A 15 -31.13 32.76 -6.02
CA ILE A 15 -30.80 31.88 -7.13
C ILE A 15 -31.25 32.56 -8.43
N VAL A 16 -30.35 32.65 -9.40
CA VAL A 16 -30.63 33.13 -10.74
C VAL A 16 -30.50 31.96 -11.70
N GLU A 17 -31.62 31.58 -12.31
CA GLU A 17 -31.65 30.52 -13.32
C GLU A 17 -31.23 31.09 -14.69
N GLY A 18 -30.37 30.36 -15.38
CA GLY A 18 -29.97 30.61 -16.76
C GLY A 18 -30.28 29.40 -17.65
N HIS A 19 -29.99 29.51 -18.94
CA HIS A 19 -30.16 28.39 -19.87
C HIS A 19 -29.17 27.25 -19.55
N GLY A 20 -29.64 26.26 -18.80
CA GLY A 20 -28.86 25.06 -18.44
C GLY A 20 -27.89 25.26 -17.27
N SER A 21 -27.94 26.40 -16.58
CA SER A 21 -27.10 26.68 -15.40
C SER A 21 -27.87 27.48 -14.35
N CYS A 22 -27.33 27.52 -13.14
CA CYS A 22 -27.91 28.21 -12.00
C CYS A 22 -26.79 28.94 -11.27
N SER A 23 -27.00 30.21 -10.95
CA SER A 23 -26.04 31.04 -10.22
C SER A 23 -26.60 31.39 -8.85
N LEU A 24 -25.86 31.04 -7.79
CA LEU A 24 -26.12 31.51 -6.44
C LEU A 24 -25.45 32.88 -6.25
N VAL A 25 -26.24 33.91 -6.00
CA VAL A 25 -25.77 35.27 -5.74
C VAL A 25 -25.94 35.56 -4.26
N LEU A 26 -24.83 35.91 -3.60
CA LEU A 26 -24.79 36.29 -2.19
C LEU A 26 -24.63 37.81 -2.08
N GLN A 27 -25.30 38.41 -1.11
CA GLN A 27 -25.06 39.80 -0.76
C GLN A 27 -23.67 39.94 -0.10
N GLU A 28 -22.92 40.96 -0.51
CA GLU A 28 -21.58 41.23 0.02
C GLU A 28 -21.63 41.49 1.54
N GLY A 29 -20.70 40.91 2.29
CA GLY A 29 -20.59 41.06 3.74
C GLY A 29 -21.51 40.15 4.57
N GLU A 30 -22.47 39.46 3.94
CA GLU A 30 -23.40 38.57 4.65
C GLU A 30 -22.86 37.14 4.81
N ARG A 31 -23.08 36.56 5.99
CA ARG A 31 -22.68 35.18 6.30
C ARG A 31 -23.81 34.19 6.03
N SER A 32 -24.19 34.08 4.76
CA SER A 32 -25.30 33.22 4.32
C SER A 32 -24.91 31.73 4.23
N LEU A 33 -23.62 31.41 4.12
CA LEU A 33 -23.11 30.04 4.03
C LEU A 33 -22.52 29.57 5.36
N SER A 34 -23.08 28.50 5.93
CA SER A 34 -22.45 27.71 6.99
C SER A 34 -21.59 26.62 6.36
N GLN A 35 -20.36 26.44 6.82
CA GLN A 35 -19.49 25.39 6.32
C GLN A 35 -19.75 24.07 7.04
N VAL A 36 -20.25 23.07 6.32
CA VAL A 36 -20.62 21.76 6.89
C VAL A 36 -19.47 20.77 6.81
N ASP A 37 -18.57 20.87 5.84
CA ASP A 37 -17.38 20.03 5.73
C ASP A 37 -16.23 20.72 4.98
N CYS A 38 -15.04 20.12 4.98
CA CYS A 38 -13.83 20.58 4.30
C CYS A 38 -13.17 21.82 4.95
N GLN A 39 -13.41 22.06 6.25
CA GLN A 39 -12.85 23.19 7.02
C GLN A 39 -11.31 23.25 6.86
N HIS A 40 -10.67 22.10 7.06
CA HIS A 40 -9.21 21.99 6.95
C HIS A 40 -8.73 22.24 5.52
N ARG A 41 -9.47 21.77 4.50
CA ARG A 41 -9.07 21.95 3.10
C ARG A 41 -9.16 23.41 2.69
N LEU A 42 -10.23 24.11 3.04
CA LEU A 42 -10.36 25.55 2.77
C LEU A 42 -9.28 26.37 3.48
N GLY A 43 -8.92 26.00 4.72
CA GLY A 43 -7.83 26.67 5.43
C GLY A 43 -6.46 26.58 4.74
N HIS A 44 -6.18 25.49 4.01
CA HIS A 44 -4.92 25.33 3.26
C HIS A 44 -4.97 25.91 1.83
N LEU A 45 -6.14 26.38 1.39
CA LEU A 45 -6.37 26.96 0.06
C LEU A 45 -6.78 28.43 0.15
N ALA A 46 -6.70 29.05 1.33
CA ALA A 46 -7.19 30.41 1.58
C ALA A 46 -6.44 31.48 0.75
N ASP A 47 -5.22 31.14 0.35
CA ASP A 47 -4.23 31.98 -0.31
C ASP A 47 -4.03 31.60 -1.79
N ILE A 48 -4.87 30.71 -2.34
CA ILE A 48 -4.82 30.27 -3.73
C ILE A 48 -6.11 30.64 -4.44
N ASP A 49 -6.00 31.37 -5.54
CA ASP A 49 -7.13 31.68 -6.42
C ASP A 49 -7.44 30.48 -7.33
N VAL A 50 -8.36 29.61 -6.88
CA VAL A 50 -8.73 28.38 -7.58
C VAL A 50 -10.22 28.12 -7.51
N GLU A 51 -10.82 27.78 -8.65
CA GLU A 51 -12.21 27.34 -8.71
C GLU A 51 -12.35 25.93 -8.11
N LEU A 52 -13.28 25.77 -7.17
CA LEU A 52 -13.49 24.52 -6.46
C LEU A 52 -14.94 24.05 -6.57
N PRO A 53 -15.18 22.76 -6.90
CA PRO A 53 -16.51 22.21 -6.88
C PRO A 53 -17.06 22.16 -5.45
N PHE A 54 -18.30 22.62 -5.30
CA PHE A 54 -19.02 22.58 -4.03
C PHE A 54 -20.43 22.02 -4.19
N MET A 55 -20.95 21.56 -3.06
CA MET A 55 -22.34 21.18 -2.86
C MET A 55 -22.91 22.07 -1.77
N CYS A 56 -24.14 22.53 -1.94
CA CYS A 56 -24.82 23.37 -0.97
C CYS A 56 -26.21 22.82 -0.67
N PHE A 57 -26.51 22.60 0.61
CA PHE A 57 -27.89 22.40 1.06
C PHE A 57 -28.56 23.74 1.26
N VAL A 58 -29.88 23.80 1.11
CA VAL A 58 -30.66 25.03 1.31
C VAL A 58 -31.56 24.84 2.52
N GLY A 59 -31.42 25.73 3.51
CA GLY A 59 -32.33 25.84 4.64
C GLY A 59 -32.27 24.72 5.66
N LEU A 60 -31.12 24.02 5.83
CA LEU A 60 -31.03 23.04 6.91
C LEU A 60 -31.13 23.75 8.26
N SER A 61 -31.92 23.17 9.16
CA SER A 61 -31.88 23.53 10.58
C SER A 61 -30.53 23.17 11.19
N GLU A 62 -30.17 23.79 12.31
CA GLU A 62 -28.92 23.48 13.03
C GLU A 62 -28.81 21.99 13.38
N ARG A 63 -29.93 21.35 13.73
CA ARG A 63 -29.97 19.92 14.03
C ARG A 63 -29.66 19.07 12.80
N GLU A 64 -30.22 19.40 11.65
CA GLU A 64 -29.95 18.69 10.40
C GLU A 64 -28.52 18.92 9.93
N GLU A 65 -28.00 20.15 10.05
CA GLU A 65 -26.61 20.49 9.78
C GLU A 65 -25.66 19.63 10.62
N MET A 66 -25.91 19.50 11.93
CA MET A 66 -25.13 18.64 12.82
C MET A 66 -25.20 17.16 12.43
N VAL A 67 -26.37 16.66 12.00
CA VAL A 67 -26.52 15.28 11.53
C VAL A 67 -25.72 15.05 10.25
N VAL A 68 -25.79 15.95 9.28
CA VAL A 68 -25.03 15.88 8.04
C VAL A 68 -23.52 15.95 8.31
N PHE A 69 -23.08 16.88 9.16
CA PHE A 69 -21.69 16.97 9.63
C PHE A 69 -21.22 15.64 10.22
N GLY A 70 -22.00 15.06 11.14
CA GLY A 70 -21.69 13.80 11.80
C GLY A 70 -21.69 12.61 10.85
N ILE A 71 -22.58 12.58 9.85
CA ILE A 71 -22.61 11.54 8.81
C ILE A 71 -21.38 11.63 7.91
N ILE A 72 -21.03 12.82 7.42
CA ILE A 72 -19.88 13.02 6.54
C ILE A 72 -18.61 12.61 7.28
N ASN A 73 -18.35 13.19 8.44
CA ASN A 73 -17.13 12.92 9.20
C ASN A 73 -17.10 11.52 9.85
N GLY A 74 -18.26 10.97 10.20
CA GLY A 74 -18.37 9.64 10.83
C GLY A 74 -18.37 8.47 9.84
N LYS A 75 -18.84 8.68 8.60
CA LYS A 75 -18.88 7.62 7.56
C LYS A 75 -17.79 7.75 6.50
N ALA A 76 -17.15 8.91 6.37
CA ALA A 76 -16.00 9.07 5.49
C ALA A 76 -14.88 8.14 5.95
N LYS A 77 -14.65 7.06 5.19
CA LYS A 77 -13.49 6.21 5.40
C LYS A 77 -12.27 6.95 4.86
N GLY A 78 -11.26 7.14 5.70
CA GLY A 78 -9.96 7.61 5.23
C GLY A 78 -9.44 6.75 4.08
N LEU A 79 -8.67 7.37 3.17
CA LEU A 79 -7.97 6.64 2.14
C LEU A 79 -7.03 5.62 2.78
N SER A 80 -6.89 4.45 2.16
CA SER A 80 -5.94 3.46 2.65
C SER A 80 -4.51 3.99 2.49
N ASN A 81 -3.60 3.63 3.39
CA ASN A 81 -2.18 4.00 3.21
C ASN A 81 -1.61 3.50 1.87
N SER A 82 -2.07 2.36 1.36
CA SER A 82 -1.65 1.86 0.04
C SER A 82 -2.18 2.69 -1.11
N LEU A 83 -3.35 3.30 -0.97
CA LEU A 83 -3.91 4.20 -1.97
C LEU A 83 -3.21 5.57 -1.91
N LEU A 84 -2.89 6.05 -0.70
CA LEU A 84 -2.04 7.23 -0.52
C LEU A 84 -0.66 7.01 -1.13
N ASP A 85 0.01 5.90 -0.81
CA ASP A 85 1.32 5.55 -1.40
C ASP A 85 1.24 5.48 -2.94
N PHE A 86 0.14 4.96 -3.51
CA PHE A 86 -0.04 4.94 -4.96
C PHE A 86 -0.17 6.34 -5.58
N HIS A 87 -0.98 7.22 -4.98
CA HIS A 87 -1.11 8.59 -5.47
C HIS A 87 0.17 9.42 -5.26
N ASP A 88 0.82 9.25 -4.11
CA ASP A 88 2.13 9.84 -3.83
C ASP A 88 3.13 9.50 -4.94
N ALA A 89 3.11 8.27 -5.45
CA ALA A 89 4.00 7.87 -6.54
C ALA A 89 3.67 8.54 -7.87
N GLN A 90 2.40 8.83 -8.15
CA GLN A 90 1.99 9.54 -9.37
C GLN A 90 2.35 11.03 -9.34
N LEU A 91 2.44 11.61 -8.14
CA LEU A 91 2.72 13.03 -7.92
C LEU A 91 4.21 13.32 -7.69
N CYS A 92 5.01 12.29 -7.43
CA CYS A 92 6.44 12.40 -7.19
C CYS A 92 7.20 12.62 -8.51
N ALA A 93 8.08 13.62 -8.54
CA ALA A 93 8.86 13.97 -9.73
C ALA A 93 9.99 12.96 -9.99
N ASP A 94 10.66 12.50 -8.93
CA ASP A 94 11.70 11.48 -9.00
C ASP A 94 11.48 10.40 -7.92
N LEU A 95 10.65 9.41 -8.28
CA LEU A 95 10.31 8.32 -7.39
C LEU A 95 11.52 7.44 -7.01
N ALA A 96 12.48 7.29 -7.93
CA ALA A 96 13.64 6.44 -7.72
C ALA A 96 14.53 6.97 -6.61
N THR A 97 14.70 8.29 -6.56
CA THR A 97 15.50 8.96 -5.52
C THR A 97 14.72 9.17 -4.23
N GLU A 98 13.47 9.64 -4.31
CA GLU A 98 12.70 10.04 -3.13
C GLU A 98 12.11 8.85 -2.35
N LYS A 99 11.59 7.85 -3.06
CA LYS A 99 10.91 6.68 -2.47
C LYS A 99 11.29 5.39 -3.21
N PRO A 100 12.58 4.99 -3.24
CA PRO A 100 13.06 3.82 -3.98
C PRO A 100 12.31 2.54 -3.64
N GLU A 101 11.90 2.33 -2.39
CA GLU A 101 11.13 1.15 -1.99
C GLU A 101 9.72 1.09 -2.60
N LEU A 102 9.13 2.26 -2.88
CA LEU A 102 7.80 2.37 -3.49
C LEU A 102 7.91 2.11 -4.99
N LEU A 103 8.99 2.58 -5.64
CA LEU A 103 9.32 2.20 -7.01
C LEU A 103 9.41 0.68 -7.15
N VAL A 104 10.15 0.00 -6.28
CA VAL A 104 10.28 -1.46 -6.30
C VAL A 104 8.92 -2.16 -6.15
N ALA A 105 8.08 -1.69 -5.21
CA ALA A 105 6.78 -2.28 -4.99
C ALA A 105 5.83 -2.10 -6.19
N LEU A 106 5.85 -0.92 -6.84
CA LEU A 106 5.09 -0.66 -8.06
C LEU A 106 5.62 -1.44 -9.26
N HIS A 107 6.95 -1.57 -9.38
CA HIS A 107 7.59 -2.41 -10.38
C HIS A 107 7.07 -3.85 -10.29
N LEU A 108 7.10 -4.45 -9.08
CA LEU A 108 6.56 -5.80 -8.86
C LEU A 108 5.06 -5.91 -9.16
N LYS A 109 4.28 -4.86 -8.92
CA LYS A 109 2.83 -4.86 -9.22
C LYS A 109 2.54 -4.77 -10.71
N ASN A 110 3.34 -4.01 -11.47
CA ASN A 110 3.03 -3.62 -12.84
C ASN A 110 3.79 -4.42 -13.90
N GLU A 111 4.83 -5.14 -13.49
CA GLU A 111 5.65 -5.98 -14.37
C GLU A 111 4.95 -7.34 -14.65
N PRO A 112 4.58 -7.68 -15.89
CA PRO A 112 3.85 -8.93 -16.19
C PRO A 112 4.59 -10.22 -15.81
N SER A 113 5.93 -10.18 -15.82
CA SER A 113 6.77 -11.31 -15.41
C SER A 113 6.80 -11.53 -13.89
N SER A 114 6.33 -10.57 -13.10
CA SER A 114 6.28 -10.66 -11.64
C SER A 114 5.10 -11.53 -11.18
N PRO A 115 5.28 -12.43 -10.20
CA PRO A 115 4.17 -13.17 -9.61
C PRO A 115 3.21 -12.29 -8.78
N TRP A 116 3.57 -11.01 -8.57
CA TRP A 116 2.75 -9.99 -7.94
C TRP A 116 1.99 -9.11 -8.93
N TYR A 117 2.10 -9.39 -10.23
CA TYR A 117 1.41 -8.64 -11.28
C TYR A 117 -0.08 -8.51 -10.98
N ASN A 118 -0.54 -7.27 -10.77
CA ASN A 118 -1.92 -6.91 -10.39
C ASN A 118 -2.51 -7.66 -9.18
N ARG A 119 -1.66 -8.15 -8.27
CA ARG A 119 -2.07 -8.92 -7.07
C ARG A 119 -1.87 -8.17 -5.75
N LEU A 120 -1.19 -7.02 -5.76
CA LEU A 120 -1.03 -6.21 -4.56
C LEU A 120 -2.28 -5.38 -4.28
N ASP A 121 -2.81 -5.51 -3.07
CA ASP A 121 -3.98 -4.74 -2.61
C ASP A 121 -3.62 -3.25 -2.42
N LEU A 122 -4.33 -2.36 -3.13
CA LEU A 122 -4.21 -0.90 -2.99
C LEU A 122 -5.17 -0.34 -1.91
N GLY A 123 -6.00 -1.18 -1.31
CA GLY A 123 -7.12 -0.77 -0.46
C GLY A 123 -8.33 -0.28 -1.28
N GLY A 124 -9.38 0.17 -0.58
CA GLY A 124 -10.67 0.51 -1.19
C GLY A 124 -11.78 -0.41 -0.68
N VAL A 125 -12.68 -0.86 -1.57
CA VAL A 125 -13.67 -1.89 -1.24
C VAL A 125 -12.91 -3.11 -0.77
N ARG A 126 -12.99 -3.40 0.53
CA ARG A 126 -12.40 -4.61 1.08
C ARG A 126 -13.04 -5.75 0.31
N VAL A 127 -12.25 -6.48 -0.46
CA VAL A 127 -12.58 -7.87 -0.69
C VAL A 127 -12.46 -8.51 0.70
N SER A 128 -13.57 -8.53 1.44
CA SER A 128 -13.65 -9.26 2.68
C SER A 128 -13.56 -10.73 2.32
N GLY A 129 -12.44 -11.36 2.64
CA GLY A 129 -12.32 -12.82 2.61
C GLY A 129 -11.31 -13.38 1.61
N LEU A 130 -10.99 -14.64 1.91
CA LEU A 130 -10.34 -15.73 1.17
C LEU A 130 -9.12 -15.48 0.25
N ASP A 131 -9.04 -14.45 -0.60
CA ASP A 131 -7.98 -14.29 -1.63
C ASP A 131 -6.91 -13.24 -1.31
N ARG A 132 -6.87 -12.78 -0.06
CA ARG A 132 -6.07 -11.61 0.34
C ARG A 132 -4.56 -11.83 0.22
N CYS A 133 -3.95 -11.26 -0.81
CA CYS A 133 -2.50 -11.13 -0.96
C CYS A 133 -1.95 -9.93 -0.17
N ALA A 134 -0.63 -9.78 -0.13
CA ALA A 134 0.03 -8.61 0.45
C ALA A 134 -0.47 -7.30 -0.19
N SER A 135 -0.54 -6.22 0.59
CA SER A 135 -0.85 -4.89 0.06
C SER A 135 0.38 -4.22 -0.57
N LEU A 136 0.17 -3.16 -1.33
CA LEU A 136 1.27 -2.31 -1.81
C LEU A 136 2.11 -1.80 -0.64
N ARG A 137 1.48 -1.40 0.48
CA ARG A 137 2.18 -0.97 1.70
C ARG A 137 3.04 -2.10 2.28
N THR A 138 2.54 -3.33 2.28
CA THR A 138 3.32 -4.48 2.73
C THR A 138 4.53 -4.67 1.83
N MET A 139 4.36 -4.67 0.51
CA MET A 139 5.47 -4.84 -0.42
C MET A 139 6.48 -3.69 -0.31
N GLN A 140 6.04 -2.43 -0.25
CA GLN A 140 6.89 -1.26 -0.04
C GLN A 140 7.76 -1.41 1.22
N LYS A 141 7.17 -1.82 2.35
CA LYS A 141 7.94 -2.07 3.58
C LYS A 141 8.96 -3.19 3.42
N ALA A 142 8.63 -4.24 2.67
CA ALA A 142 9.54 -5.34 2.38
C ALA A 142 10.68 -4.86 1.48
N SER A 143 10.38 -4.13 0.40
CA SER A 143 11.37 -3.54 -0.49
C SER A 143 12.33 -2.60 0.24
N ARG A 144 11.86 -1.88 1.26
CA ARG A 144 12.71 -1.06 2.14
C ARG A 144 13.78 -1.88 2.87
N ILE A 145 13.51 -3.14 3.21
CA ILE A 145 14.51 -4.05 3.79
C ILE A 145 15.66 -4.24 2.80
N LEU A 146 15.36 -4.55 1.53
CA LEU A 146 16.38 -4.72 0.48
C LEU A 146 17.18 -3.43 0.26
N VAL A 147 16.51 -2.29 0.11
CA VAL A 147 17.19 -0.99 -0.08
C VAL A 147 18.15 -0.72 1.08
N ARG A 148 17.72 -0.92 2.32
CA ARG A 148 18.55 -0.66 3.51
C ARG A 148 19.70 -1.64 3.67
N ARG A 149 19.46 -2.93 3.45
CA ARG A 149 20.45 -3.99 3.69
C ARG A 149 21.47 -4.11 2.58
N LEU A 150 21.04 -3.91 1.33
CA LEU A 150 21.91 -4.06 0.16
C LEU A 150 22.61 -2.76 -0.24
N LYS A 151 22.07 -1.59 0.13
CA LYS A 151 22.59 -0.27 -0.26
C LYS A 151 22.92 -0.23 -1.77
N PRO A 152 21.90 -0.49 -2.61
CA PRO A 152 22.08 -0.62 -4.06
C PRO A 152 22.59 0.68 -4.69
N ARG A 153 23.10 0.59 -5.92
CA ARG A 153 23.48 1.80 -6.68
C ARG A 153 22.27 2.56 -7.20
N SER A 154 21.17 1.86 -7.44
CA SER A 154 19.93 2.47 -7.93
C SER A 154 18.68 1.70 -7.48
N ALA A 155 17.52 2.35 -7.57
CA ALA A 155 16.24 1.73 -7.26
C ALA A 155 15.90 0.58 -8.24
N GLU A 156 16.29 0.73 -9.50
CA GLU A 156 16.09 -0.25 -10.58
C GLU A 156 16.88 -1.54 -10.32
N GLU A 157 18.07 -1.43 -9.72
CA GLU A 157 18.86 -2.59 -9.32
C GLU A 157 18.11 -3.44 -8.28
N VAL A 158 17.50 -2.80 -7.27
CA VAL A 158 16.66 -3.50 -6.29
C VAL A 158 15.37 -4.00 -6.92
N ALA A 159 14.77 -3.22 -7.83
CA ALA A 159 13.54 -3.62 -8.51
C ALA A 159 13.75 -4.90 -9.31
N ARG A 160 14.87 -4.99 -10.03
CA ARG A 160 15.30 -6.21 -10.72
C ARG A 160 15.53 -7.35 -9.72
N LEU A 161 16.38 -7.17 -8.71
CA LEU A 161 16.69 -8.23 -7.74
C LEU A 161 15.44 -8.76 -7.03
N SER A 162 14.54 -7.85 -6.65
CA SER A 162 13.29 -8.20 -5.99
C SER A 162 12.37 -8.99 -6.94
N ARG A 163 12.30 -8.62 -8.23
CA ARG A 163 11.55 -9.37 -9.23
C ARG A 163 12.13 -10.77 -9.43
N GLU A 164 13.43 -10.88 -9.66
CA GLU A 164 14.11 -12.17 -9.83
C GLU A 164 13.89 -13.09 -8.62
N PHE A 165 14.01 -12.53 -7.40
CA PHE A 165 13.73 -13.26 -6.17
C PHE A 165 12.28 -13.76 -6.11
N TRP A 166 11.30 -12.90 -6.39
CA TRP A 166 9.89 -13.31 -6.31
C TRP A 166 9.52 -14.33 -7.39
N ILE A 167 10.08 -14.23 -8.60
CA ILE A 167 9.97 -15.29 -9.63
C ILE A 167 10.49 -16.62 -9.10
N ALA A 168 11.64 -16.61 -8.41
CA ALA A 168 12.21 -17.79 -7.78
C ALA A 168 11.29 -18.37 -6.69
N VAL A 169 10.73 -17.52 -5.83
CA VAL A 169 9.76 -17.93 -4.80
C VAL A 169 8.55 -18.61 -5.45
N ALA A 170 8.01 -18.04 -6.52
CA ALA A 170 6.87 -18.62 -7.24
C ALA A 170 7.22 -19.93 -7.96
N THR A 171 8.47 -20.09 -8.39
CA THR A 171 8.98 -21.33 -8.99
C THR A 171 9.09 -22.44 -7.94
N VAL A 172 9.64 -22.15 -6.76
CA VAL A 172 9.86 -23.15 -5.70
C VAL A 172 8.56 -23.46 -4.94
N MET A 173 7.67 -22.50 -4.78
CA MET A 173 6.42 -22.63 -4.02
C MET A 173 5.21 -22.15 -4.85
N PRO A 174 4.89 -22.79 -5.98
CA PRO A 174 3.82 -22.34 -6.88
C PRO A 174 2.44 -22.33 -6.21
N GLU A 175 2.20 -23.28 -5.30
CA GLU A 175 0.94 -23.38 -4.54
C GLU A 175 0.67 -22.16 -3.66
N ALA A 176 1.71 -21.43 -3.24
CA ALA A 176 1.53 -20.21 -2.48
C ALA A 176 0.84 -19.10 -3.28
N PHE A 177 1.00 -19.10 -4.60
CA PHE A 177 0.43 -18.11 -5.50
C PHE A 177 -0.85 -18.61 -6.19
N SER A 178 -1.02 -19.93 -6.36
CA SER A 178 -2.28 -20.51 -6.84
C SER A 178 -3.34 -20.61 -5.74
N LYS A 179 -2.93 -20.81 -4.47
CA LYS A 179 -3.82 -20.92 -3.29
C LYS A 179 -3.37 -20.00 -2.15
N PRO A 180 -3.34 -18.66 -2.36
CA PRO A 180 -2.77 -17.70 -1.42
C PRO A 180 -3.46 -17.66 -0.05
N ARG A 181 -4.68 -18.18 0.08
CA ARG A 181 -5.37 -18.31 1.38
C ARG A 181 -4.64 -19.21 2.37
N ARG A 182 -4.14 -20.33 1.85
CA ARG A 182 -3.63 -21.44 2.67
C ARG A 182 -2.14 -21.32 2.94
N SER A 183 -1.49 -20.28 2.43
CA SER A 183 -0.07 -20.07 2.54
C SER A 183 0.25 -18.72 3.18
N LEU A 184 1.24 -18.72 4.07
CA LEU A 184 1.79 -17.53 4.70
C LEU A 184 2.79 -16.79 3.80
N VAL A 185 3.29 -17.42 2.73
CA VAL A 185 4.25 -16.85 1.76
C VAL A 185 3.77 -15.51 1.22
N THR A 186 2.49 -15.43 0.83
CA THR A 186 1.90 -14.22 0.23
C THR A 186 1.31 -13.24 1.25
N LYS A 187 1.48 -13.52 2.55
CA LYS A 187 1.03 -12.66 3.65
C LYS A 187 2.17 -11.82 4.18
N GLY A 188 1.85 -10.77 4.94
CA GLY A 188 2.87 -9.84 5.46
C GLY A 188 4.03 -10.53 6.16
N VAL A 189 3.78 -11.53 7.02
CA VAL A 189 4.84 -12.25 7.72
C VAL A 189 5.78 -12.99 6.75
N GLY A 190 5.25 -13.72 5.77
CA GLY A 190 6.05 -14.44 4.77
C GLY A 190 6.77 -13.49 3.84
N VAL A 191 6.09 -12.43 3.37
CA VAL A 191 6.70 -11.39 2.52
C VAL A 191 7.89 -10.74 3.21
N TYR A 192 7.77 -10.35 4.47
CA TYR A 192 8.88 -9.76 5.21
C TYR A 192 10.01 -10.75 5.46
N ALA A 193 9.69 -11.95 5.94
CA ALA A 193 10.69 -12.96 6.26
C ALA A 193 11.46 -13.44 5.02
N LEU A 194 10.78 -13.70 3.91
CA LEU A 194 11.42 -14.08 2.65
C LEU A 194 12.29 -12.93 2.10
N THR A 195 11.87 -11.68 2.25
CA THR A 195 12.67 -10.54 1.80
C THR A 195 13.95 -10.36 2.63
N GLU A 196 13.92 -10.68 3.93
CA GLU A 196 15.13 -10.77 4.75
C GLU A 196 16.09 -11.86 4.24
N ILE A 197 15.55 -13.02 3.86
CA ILE A 197 16.35 -14.10 3.27
C ILE A 197 16.91 -13.72 1.90
N ALA A 198 16.14 -13.00 1.07
CA ALA A 198 16.64 -12.48 -0.20
C ALA A 198 17.88 -11.58 0.03
N ALA A 199 17.82 -10.70 1.03
CA ALA A 199 18.96 -9.87 1.39
C ALA A 199 20.16 -10.70 1.89
N ASP A 200 19.93 -11.76 2.67
CA ASP A 200 20.98 -12.68 3.13
C ASP A 200 21.66 -13.37 1.93
N ILE A 201 20.88 -13.93 0.99
CA ILE A 201 21.39 -14.62 -0.20
C ILE A 201 22.23 -13.67 -1.07
N VAL A 202 21.74 -12.45 -1.32
CA VAL A 202 22.51 -11.47 -2.12
C VAL A 202 23.80 -11.06 -1.41
N ALA A 203 23.75 -10.85 -0.09
CA ALA A 203 24.94 -10.49 0.68
C ALA A 203 26.02 -11.58 0.67
N GLU A 204 25.61 -12.86 0.64
CA GLU A 204 26.51 -14.01 0.56
C GLU A 204 27.11 -14.20 -0.83
N GLY A 205 26.40 -13.82 -1.90
CA GLY A 205 26.87 -13.93 -3.28
C GLY A 205 28.04 -12.98 -3.62
N GLY A 206 28.27 -11.93 -2.84
CA GLY A 206 29.32 -10.93 -3.07
C GLY A 206 28.95 -9.86 -4.10
N VAL A 207 29.81 -8.83 -4.22
CA VAL A 207 29.52 -7.57 -4.94
C VAL A 207 29.30 -7.77 -6.46
N ASP A 208 29.89 -8.80 -7.05
CA ASP A 208 29.86 -9.03 -8.51
C ASP A 208 28.87 -10.12 -8.95
N ALA A 209 28.24 -10.83 -8.01
CA ALA A 209 27.30 -11.89 -8.36
C ALA A 209 25.98 -11.31 -8.86
N ARG A 210 25.75 -11.37 -10.17
CA ARG A 210 24.45 -11.09 -10.77
C ARG A 210 23.46 -12.20 -10.38
N MET A 211 22.72 -11.98 -9.30
CA MET A 211 21.63 -12.87 -8.90
C MET A 211 20.47 -12.78 -9.89
N ASP A 212 20.06 -13.93 -10.40
CA ASP A 212 18.88 -14.12 -11.25
C ASP A 212 17.88 -15.07 -10.57
N ALA A 213 16.70 -15.25 -11.17
CA ALA A 213 15.67 -16.11 -10.61
C ALA A 213 16.15 -17.57 -10.40
N ARG A 214 17.02 -18.08 -11.27
CA ARG A 214 17.57 -19.43 -11.14
C ARG A 214 18.45 -19.56 -9.91
N SER A 215 19.35 -18.59 -9.70
CA SER A 215 20.26 -18.54 -8.55
C SER A 215 19.49 -18.50 -7.23
N PHE A 216 18.45 -17.65 -7.16
CA PHE A 216 17.56 -17.61 -6.00
C PHE A 216 16.77 -18.91 -5.81
N ALA A 217 16.30 -19.54 -6.89
CA ALA A 217 15.51 -20.76 -6.80
C ALA A 217 16.32 -21.92 -6.23
N VAL A 218 17.60 -22.05 -6.63
CA VAL A 218 18.53 -23.03 -6.06
C VAL A 218 18.70 -22.78 -4.55
N ALA A 219 19.00 -21.55 -4.14
CA ALA A 219 19.19 -21.21 -2.74
C ALA A 219 17.91 -21.41 -1.88
N LEU A 220 16.73 -21.19 -2.46
CA LEU A 220 15.45 -21.39 -1.78
C LEU A 220 15.06 -22.87 -1.69
N ALA A 221 15.34 -23.66 -2.73
CA ALA A 221 14.96 -25.07 -2.79
C ALA A 221 15.54 -25.90 -1.65
N GLU A 222 16.70 -25.51 -1.11
CA GLU A 222 17.39 -26.20 -0.01
C GLU A 222 16.63 -26.21 1.32
N PHE A 223 15.68 -25.29 1.53
CA PHE A 223 14.98 -25.17 2.81
C PHE A 223 13.52 -24.75 2.72
N ALA A 224 13.15 -23.97 1.69
CA ALA A 224 11.81 -23.39 1.59
C ALA A 224 10.76 -24.41 1.17
N ALA A 225 11.13 -25.43 0.38
CA ALA A 225 10.23 -26.48 -0.06
C ALA A 225 9.79 -27.41 1.08
N ASP A 226 10.66 -27.63 2.07
CA ASP A 226 10.42 -28.54 3.20
C ASP A 226 9.69 -27.86 4.38
N LEU A 227 9.58 -26.53 4.36
CA LEU A 227 8.89 -25.79 5.42
C LEU A 227 7.38 -25.83 5.20
N ASP A 228 6.62 -26.12 6.26
CA ASP A 228 5.17 -25.95 6.23
C ASP A 228 4.80 -24.46 6.25
N TRP A 229 4.44 -23.91 5.08
CA TRP A 229 3.98 -22.53 4.94
C TRP A 229 2.50 -22.32 5.25
N THR A 230 1.79 -23.35 5.71
CA THR A 230 0.37 -23.24 6.01
C THR A 230 0.10 -22.45 7.29
N ASN A 231 -1.17 -22.12 7.53
CA ASN A 231 -1.59 -21.45 8.76
C ASN A 231 -1.47 -22.32 10.02
N SER A 232 -1.07 -23.59 9.90
CA SER A 232 -0.75 -24.51 11.00
C SER A 232 0.76 -24.79 11.14
N GLY A 233 1.57 -24.26 10.21
CA GLY A 233 3.01 -24.50 10.20
C GLY A 233 3.77 -23.71 11.27
N PRO A 234 5.12 -23.81 11.28
CA PRO A 234 5.98 -23.14 12.28
C PRO A 234 5.90 -21.61 12.28
N LEU A 235 5.33 -20.99 11.23
CA LEU A 235 5.13 -19.55 11.15
C LEU A 235 3.72 -19.12 11.62
N ALA A 236 2.87 -20.06 12.03
CA ALA A 236 1.53 -19.78 12.52
C ALA A 236 1.55 -18.87 13.75
N GLY A 237 0.60 -17.94 13.82
CA GLY A 237 0.49 -16.98 14.93
C GLY A 237 1.51 -15.83 14.89
N LEU A 238 2.48 -15.85 13.98
CA LEU A 238 3.41 -14.73 13.79
C LEU A 238 2.74 -13.60 13.00
N GLY A 239 2.73 -12.39 13.58
CA GLY A 239 2.15 -11.20 12.97
C GLY A 239 2.94 -9.94 13.26
N GLY A 240 2.72 -8.92 12.43
CA GLY A 240 3.42 -7.63 12.55
C GLY A 240 4.93 -7.74 12.33
N GLU A 241 5.65 -6.67 12.69
CA GLU A 241 7.10 -6.58 12.47
C GLU A 241 7.89 -7.53 13.38
N GLY A 242 7.48 -7.68 14.64
CA GLY A 242 8.10 -8.63 15.58
C GLY A 242 7.94 -10.09 15.13
N GLY A 243 6.77 -10.47 14.62
CA GLY A 243 6.53 -11.79 14.05
C GLY A 243 7.36 -12.05 12.80
N ALA A 244 7.53 -11.05 11.94
CA ALA A 244 8.37 -11.16 10.76
C ALA A 244 9.86 -11.41 11.07
N LYS A 245 10.41 -10.75 12.10
CA LYS A 245 11.79 -10.98 12.55
C LYS A 245 11.99 -12.43 13.03
N LYS A 246 11.07 -12.93 13.87
CA LYS A 246 11.08 -14.33 14.32
C LYS A 246 10.95 -15.31 13.16
N ALA A 247 10.07 -15.02 12.20
CA ALA A 247 9.92 -15.83 11.00
C ALA A 247 11.23 -15.89 10.19
N ALA A 248 11.92 -14.75 10.00
CA ALA A 248 13.21 -14.72 9.33
C ALA A 248 14.28 -15.55 10.07
N GLU A 249 14.31 -15.52 11.41
CA GLU A 249 15.22 -16.35 12.22
C GLU A 249 14.94 -17.85 12.06
N ILE A 250 13.67 -18.26 12.00
CA ILE A 250 13.28 -19.64 11.71
C ILE A 250 13.80 -20.05 10.33
N LEU A 251 13.59 -19.22 9.30
CA LEU A 251 14.06 -19.50 7.94
C LEU A 251 15.59 -19.62 7.88
N ARG A 252 16.33 -18.71 8.53
CA ARG A 252 17.80 -18.77 8.63
C ARG A 252 18.27 -20.05 9.30
N SER A 253 17.58 -20.48 10.35
CA SER A 253 17.90 -21.72 11.07
C SER A 253 17.64 -22.95 10.20
N SER A 254 16.54 -22.98 9.46
CA SER A 254 16.24 -24.04 8.49
C SER A 254 17.29 -24.11 7.39
N ARG A 255 17.76 -22.97 6.89
CA ARG A 255 18.80 -22.89 5.84
C ARG A 255 20.17 -23.42 6.30
N ARG A 256 20.49 -23.37 7.60
CA ARG A 256 21.75 -23.91 8.15
C ARG A 256 21.73 -25.43 8.38
N ARG A 257 20.54 -26.06 8.52
CA ARG A 257 20.42 -27.50 8.79
C ARG A 257 20.92 -28.41 7.64
N PRO A 258 20.68 -28.12 6.35
CA PRO A 258 21.24 -28.87 5.24
C PRO A 258 22.78 -28.85 5.22
N ALA A 259 23.39 -27.69 5.48
CA ALA A 259 24.85 -27.54 5.50
C ALA A 259 25.53 -28.41 6.57
N LEU A 260 24.90 -28.63 7.72
CA LEU A 260 25.43 -29.49 8.79
C LEU A 260 25.35 -31.00 8.47
N ARG A 261 24.43 -31.44 7.59
CA ARG A 261 24.33 -32.85 7.17
C ARG A 261 25.45 -33.26 6.21
N LEU A 262 26.00 -32.32 5.44
CA LEU A 262 27.09 -32.57 4.50
C LEU A 262 28.49 -32.65 5.18
N VAL A 263 28.64 -32.16 6.41
CA VAL A 263 29.92 -32.17 7.15
C VAL A 263 30.09 -33.45 8.00
N HIS A 264 29.03 -34.24 8.16
CA HIS A 264 29.04 -35.50 8.93
C HIS A 264 28.79 -36.74 8.05
N GLY A 265 28.96 -36.64 6.73
CA GLY A 265 28.87 -37.74 5.77
C GLY A 265 30.24 -38.15 5.24
#